data_AF-A0A2N2XPC7-F1
#
_entry.id   AF-A0A2N2XPC7-F1
#
_cell.length_a   1.000
_cell.length_b   1.000
_cell.length_c   1.000
_cell.angle_alpha   90.00
_cell.angle_beta   90.00
_cell.angle_gamma   90.00
#
_symmetry.space_group_name_H-M   'P 1'
#
loop_
_entity.id
_entity.type
_entity.pdbx_description
1 polymer ?
#
loop_
_entity_poly.entity_id
_entity_poly.type
_entity_poly.pdbx_seq_one_letter_code
_entity_poly.pdbx_strand_id
1 'polypeptide(L)'
;MKSSIVFLAILFSFVTVRGAYVENVPKTLTQPDGSVIHCFVTGDEYYNWVHDVNNYTIVRNENTLYWVYAVKENDQLIASDYIVGQADPSALGIPRGLTISAKEIEKRRSAFVNEMHIQSKKNNVKSLKQSGTINNIVVFIRFSDETEFPDLTHVY
;
A
#
# COMPACT_ATOMS: atom_id res chain seq x y z
N MET A 1 34.35 -15.68 -25.73
CA MET A 1 32.98 -16.23 -25.64
C MET A 1 32.58 -16.60 -24.20
N LYS A 2 33.34 -17.44 -23.48
CA LYS A 2 33.00 -17.83 -22.09
C LYS A 2 33.02 -16.67 -21.09
N SER A 3 33.96 -15.73 -21.18
CA SER A 3 33.99 -14.56 -20.28
C SER A 3 32.87 -13.54 -20.56
N SER A 4 32.39 -13.46 -21.81
CA SER A 4 31.27 -12.59 -22.19
C SER A 4 29.93 -13.08 -21.61
N ILE A 5 29.75 -14.40 -21.47
CA ILE A 5 28.56 -15.00 -20.85
C ILE A 5 28.55 -14.76 -19.33
N VAL A 6 29.71 -14.86 -18.67
CA VAL A 6 29.86 -14.56 -17.24
C VAL A 6 29.55 -13.08 -16.96
N PHE A 7 30.02 -12.17 -17.81
CA PHE A 7 29.73 -10.74 -17.68
C PHE A 7 28.23 -10.43 -17.83
N LEU A 8 27.55 -11.10 -18.76
CA LEU A 8 26.10 -10.95 -18.97
C LEU A 8 25.28 -11.50 -17.79
N ALA A 9 25.72 -12.60 -17.17
CA ALA A 9 25.06 -13.18 -15.98
C ALA A 9 25.18 -12.28 -14.74
N ILE A 10 26.33 -11.60 -14.56
CA ILE A 10 26.55 -10.64 -13.47
C ILE A 10 25.70 -9.38 -13.65
N LEU A 11 25.45 -8.95 -14.90
CA LEU A 11 24.58 -7.81 -15.19
C LEU A 11 23.11 -8.10 -14.81
N PHE A 12 22.65 -9.35 -14.96
CA PHE A 12 21.28 -9.76 -14.64
C PHE A 12 21.02 -9.94 -13.14
N SER A 13 22.06 -10.14 -12.32
CA SER A 13 21.92 -10.28 -10.86
C SER A 13 21.59 -8.99 -10.11
N PHE A 14 21.56 -7.84 -10.79
CA PHE A 14 21.17 -6.54 -10.20
C PHE A 14 19.68 -6.20 -10.36
N VAL A 15 18.87 -7.10 -10.92
CA VAL A 15 17.42 -6.88 -10.97
C VAL A 15 16.87 -7.09 -9.56
N THR A 16 16.68 -5.99 -8.84
CA THR A 16 15.98 -6.00 -7.56
C THR A 16 14.53 -6.38 -7.82
N VAL A 17 14.12 -7.57 -7.38
CA VAL A 17 12.70 -7.93 -7.29
C VAL A 17 12.11 -7.02 -6.22
N ARG A 18 11.51 -5.91 -6.65
CA ARG A 18 10.71 -5.08 -5.75
C ARG A 18 9.41 -5.84 -5.51
N GLY A 19 9.00 -5.94 -4.24
CA GLY A 19 7.63 -6.35 -3.89
C GLY A 19 6.62 -5.35 -4.48
N ALA A 20 5.36 -5.40 -4.04
CA ALA A 20 4.34 -4.45 -4.48
C ALA A 20 4.51 -3.03 -3.86
N TYR A 21 5.77 -2.57 -3.72
CA TYR A 21 6.09 -1.24 -3.20
C TYR A 21 5.77 -0.18 -4.25
N VAL A 22 4.95 0.78 -3.87
CA VAL A 22 4.51 1.91 -4.68
C VAL A 22 4.91 3.22 -4.02
N GLU A 23 5.23 4.20 -4.85
CA GLU A 23 5.64 5.54 -4.40
C GLU A 23 4.73 6.60 -5.01
N ASN A 24 4.41 7.60 -4.21
CA ASN A 24 3.72 8.82 -4.64
C ASN A 24 2.43 8.57 -5.42
N VAL A 25 1.64 7.57 -5.01
CA VAL A 25 0.34 7.30 -5.64
C VAL A 25 -0.62 8.44 -5.30
N PRO A 26 -1.12 9.21 -6.28
CA PRO A 26 -1.93 10.38 -6.01
C PRO A 26 -3.24 9.99 -5.32
N LYS A 27 -3.60 10.76 -4.29
CA LYS A 27 -4.82 10.56 -3.51
C LYS A 27 -5.42 11.91 -3.15
N THR A 28 -6.74 11.93 -3.08
CA THR A 28 -7.51 13.08 -2.62
C THR A 28 -8.20 12.71 -1.31
N LEU A 29 -8.08 13.56 -0.30
CA LEU A 29 -8.76 13.44 0.98
C LEU A 29 -9.67 14.65 1.19
N THR A 30 -10.84 14.43 1.79
CA THR A 30 -11.79 15.49 2.13
C THR A 30 -11.77 15.72 3.63
N GLN A 31 -11.63 16.98 4.04
CA GLN A 31 -11.74 17.42 5.42
C GLN A 31 -13.19 17.51 5.88
N PRO A 32 -13.45 17.52 7.21
CA PRO A 32 -14.80 17.74 7.74
C PRO A 32 -15.46 19.04 7.31
N ASP A 33 -14.69 20.11 7.06
CA ASP A 33 -15.17 21.40 6.55
C ASP A 33 -15.43 21.41 5.03
N GLY A 34 -15.20 20.28 4.35
CA GLY A 34 -15.36 20.12 2.91
C GLY A 34 -14.15 20.53 2.08
N SER A 35 -13.09 21.09 2.69
CA SER A 35 -11.86 21.37 1.98
C SER A 35 -11.17 20.08 1.50
N VAL A 36 -10.44 20.20 0.39
CA VAL A 36 -9.84 19.07 -0.31
C VAL A 36 -8.32 19.12 -0.19
N ILE A 37 -7.72 18.00 0.18
CA ILE A 37 -6.28 17.80 0.25
C ILE A 37 -5.85 16.92 -0.91
N HIS A 38 -4.89 17.39 -1.69
CA HIS A 38 -4.15 16.59 -2.65
C HIS A 38 -2.89 16.07 -1.98
N CYS A 39 -2.79 14.75 -1.90
CA CYS A 39 -1.71 14.06 -1.20
C CYS A 39 -1.30 12.81 -1.97
N PHE A 40 -0.40 12.04 -1.37
CA PHE A 40 0.15 10.84 -1.95
C PHE A 40 0.12 9.69 -0.95
N VAL A 41 0.11 8.47 -1.47
CA VAL A 41 0.30 7.24 -0.70
C VAL A 41 1.58 6.57 -1.17
N THR A 42 2.43 6.19 -0.23
CA THR A 42 3.67 5.45 -0.47
C THR A 42 3.73 4.25 0.48
N GLY A 43 4.25 3.12 0.02
CA GLY A 43 4.39 1.91 0.84
C GLY A 43 4.21 0.61 0.07
N ASP A 44 4.00 -0.48 0.79
CA ASP A 44 3.77 -1.83 0.28
C ASP A 44 2.54 -2.49 0.94
N GLU A 45 2.38 -3.81 0.73
CA GLU A 45 1.31 -4.61 1.33
C GLU A 45 1.36 -4.70 2.87
N TYR A 46 2.49 -4.39 3.49
CA TYR A 46 2.69 -4.48 4.94
C TYR A 46 2.49 -3.13 5.63
N TYR A 47 2.91 -2.05 4.98
CA TYR A 47 2.75 -0.71 5.50
C TYR A 47 2.74 0.33 4.37
N ASN A 48 1.74 1.20 4.42
CA ASN A 48 1.70 2.43 3.65
C ASN A 48 1.37 3.62 4.55
N TRP A 49 1.74 4.81 4.08
CA TRP A 49 1.41 6.06 4.74
C TRP A 49 0.96 7.10 3.71
N VAL A 50 0.13 8.02 4.18
CA VAL A 50 -0.30 9.19 3.41
C VAL A 50 0.65 10.34 3.71
N HIS A 51 1.03 11.12 2.70
CA HIS A 51 1.86 12.30 2.89
C HIS A 51 1.58 13.39 1.86
N ASP A 52 1.97 14.63 2.17
CA ASP A 52 1.90 15.73 1.21
C ASP A 52 3.07 15.68 0.19
N VAL A 53 3.12 16.67 -0.71
CA VAL A 53 4.16 16.80 -1.75
C VAL A 53 5.57 16.92 -1.19
N ASN A 54 5.72 17.37 0.06
CA ASN A 54 7.00 17.55 0.74
C ASN A 54 7.33 16.36 1.66
N ASN A 55 6.58 15.26 1.56
CA ASN A 55 6.72 14.06 2.37
C ASN A 55 6.46 14.29 3.87
N TYR A 56 5.58 15.22 4.23
CA TYR A 56 5.05 15.29 5.60
C TYR A 56 3.90 14.33 5.76
N THR A 57 4.01 13.43 6.74
CA THR A 57 3.03 12.37 6.96
C THR A 57 1.71 12.92 7.48
N ILE A 58 0.62 12.42 6.91
CA ILE A 58 -0.75 12.82 7.20
C ILE A 58 -1.47 11.66 7.88
N VAL A 59 -2.16 11.95 8.99
CA VAL A 59 -2.98 10.98 9.73
C VAL A 59 -4.33 11.60 10.06
N ARG A 60 -5.34 10.76 10.35
CA ARG A 60 -6.65 11.23 10.78
C ARG A 60 -6.65 11.37 12.30
N ASN A 61 -7.09 12.51 12.81
CA ASN A 61 -7.38 12.68 14.22
C ASN A 61 -8.74 12.01 14.51
N GLU A 62 -8.77 11.00 15.37
CA GLU A 62 -10.00 10.23 15.65
C GLU A 62 -11.06 11.04 16.42
N ASN A 63 -10.65 12.08 17.16
CA ASN A 63 -11.55 12.90 17.95
C ASN A 63 -12.21 14.00 17.10
N THR A 64 -11.42 14.70 16.27
CA THR A 64 -11.92 15.83 15.47
C THR A 64 -12.30 15.44 14.04
N LEU A 65 -11.91 14.24 13.60
CA LEU A 65 -12.07 13.69 12.25
C LEU A 65 -11.31 14.43 11.14
N TYR A 66 -10.53 15.46 11.48
CA TYR A 66 -9.66 16.18 10.56
C TYR A 66 -8.43 15.35 10.18
N TRP A 67 -7.94 15.55 8.96
CA TRP A 67 -6.62 15.15 8.53
C TRP A 67 -5.59 16.17 9.02
N VAL A 68 -4.61 15.69 9.76
CA VAL A 68 -3.59 16.49 10.45
C VAL A 68 -2.21 15.95 10.12
N TYR A 69 -1.19 16.79 10.27
CA TYR A 69 0.19 16.33 10.18
C TYR A 69 0.51 15.41 11.38
N ALA A 70 1.21 14.32 11.10
CA ALA A 70 1.63 13.40 12.14
C ALA A 70 2.87 13.94 12.87
N VAL A 71 2.99 13.59 14.15
CA VAL A 71 4.21 13.80 14.94
C VAL A 71 4.63 12.48 15.58
N LYS A 72 5.89 12.42 16.03
CA LYS A 72 6.39 11.26 16.77
C LYS A 72 6.44 11.54 18.26
N GLU A 73 5.85 10.65 19.03
CA GLU A 73 5.98 10.59 20.48
C GLU A 73 6.31 9.16 20.90
N ASN A 74 7.38 8.96 21.68
CA ASN A 74 7.82 7.63 22.13
C ASN A 74 7.97 6.59 20.99
N ASP A 75 8.48 7.03 19.84
CA ASP A 75 8.61 6.26 18.58
C ASP A 75 7.28 5.74 17.99
N GLN A 76 6.17 6.30 18.43
CA GLN A 76 4.85 6.10 17.85
C GLN A 76 4.45 7.29 17.01
N LEU A 77 3.80 7.01 15.88
CA LEU A 77 3.25 8.01 15.00
C LEU A 77 1.85 8.40 15.52
N ILE A 78 1.68 9.66 15.94
CA ILE A 78 0.43 10.16 16.53
C ILE A 78 -0.12 11.36 15.75
N ALA A 79 -1.42 11.58 15.88
CA ALA A 79 -2.10 12.74 15.33
C ALA A 79 -1.77 13.99 16.15
N SER A 80 -1.36 15.08 15.48
CA SER A 80 -1.21 16.38 16.12
C SER A 80 -2.50 17.23 16.01
N ASP A 81 -2.44 18.47 16.46
CA ASP A 81 -3.50 19.46 16.27
C ASP A 81 -3.31 20.29 14.98
N TYR A 82 -2.29 19.99 14.17
CA TYR A 82 -1.92 20.78 12.99
C TYR A 82 -2.66 20.30 11.74
N ILE A 83 -3.74 21.00 11.38
CA ILE A 83 -4.59 20.67 10.24
C ILE A 83 -3.84 20.86 8.91
N VAL A 84 -3.88 19.83 8.07
CA VAL A 84 -3.27 19.86 6.73
C VAL A 84 -4.00 20.89 5.86
N GLY A 85 -3.23 21.77 5.22
CA GLY A 85 -3.75 22.88 4.41
C GLY A 85 -3.93 24.19 5.20
N GLN A 86 -3.85 24.15 6.54
CA GLN A 86 -3.92 25.34 7.39
C GLN A 86 -2.61 25.61 8.15
N ALA A 87 -1.85 24.56 8.46
CA ALA A 87 -0.56 24.65 9.13
C ALA A 87 0.61 24.48 8.15
N ASP A 88 1.73 25.14 8.44
CA ASP A 88 3.02 24.89 7.79
C ASP A 88 3.86 23.94 8.66
N PRO A 89 4.00 22.65 8.27
CA PRO A 89 4.73 21.67 9.06
C PRO A 89 6.25 21.96 9.13
N SER A 90 6.80 22.68 8.15
CA SER A 90 8.21 23.06 8.15
C SER A 90 8.48 24.14 9.21
N ALA A 91 7.61 25.15 9.31
CA ALA A 91 7.71 26.19 10.33
C ALA A 91 7.52 25.64 11.75
N LEU A 92 6.74 24.55 11.89
CA LEU A 92 6.51 23.85 13.15
C LEU A 92 7.64 22.86 13.53
N GLY A 93 8.67 22.72 12.69
CA GLY A 93 9.79 21.82 12.95
C GLY A 93 9.42 20.33 12.89
N ILE A 94 8.30 19.98 12.25
CA ILE A 94 7.92 18.59 12.03
C ILE A 94 8.95 17.96 11.08
N PRO A 95 9.50 16.77 11.37
CA PRO A 95 10.35 16.07 10.42
C PRO A 95 9.57 15.53 9.22
N ARG A 96 10.22 15.44 8.06
CA ARG A 96 9.66 14.75 6.88
C ARG A 96 9.84 13.25 7.01
N GLY A 97 9.00 12.48 6.32
CA GLY A 97 9.11 11.02 6.22
C GLY A 97 8.88 10.30 7.55
N LEU A 98 8.03 10.85 8.42
CA LEU A 98 7.70 10.19 9.68
C LEU A 98 6.89 8.93 9.41
N THR A 99 7.47 7.78 9.73
CA THR A 99 6.81 6.47 9.64
C THR A 99 6.76 5.78 10.99
N ILE A 100 5.96 4.72 11.08
CA ILE A 100 6.03 3.79 12.22
C ILE A 100 7.42 3.15 12.32
N SER A 101 7.75 2.61 13.50
CA SER A 101 9.03 1.96 13.76
C SER A 101 9.21 0.68 12.95
N ALA A 102 10.46 0.34 12.64
CA ALA A 102 10.78 -0.91 11.94
C ALA A 102 10.26 -2.16 12.67
N LYS A 103 10.25 -2.13 14.00
CA LYS A 103 9.70 -3.19 14.84
C LYS A 103 8.20 -3.35 14.62
N GLU A 104 7.46 -2.25 14.48
CA GLU A 104 6.02 -2.30 14.23
C GLU A 104 5.72 -2.77 12.80
N ILE A 105 6.52 -2.38 11.80
CA ILE A 105 6.41 -2.90 10.42
C ILE A 105 6.60 -4.42 10.42
N GLU A 106 7.64 -4.93 11.09
CA GLU A 106 7.90 -6.37 11.16
C GLU A 106 6.80 -7.13 11.90
N LYS A 107 6.23 -6.52 12.94
CA LYS A 107 5.07 -7.08 13.64
C LYS A 107 3.86 -7.21 12.70
N ARG A 108 3.57 -6.20 11.87
CA ARG A 108 2.49 -6.24 10.87
C ARG A 108 2.75 -7.30 9.80
N ARG A 109 3.98 -7.37 9.29
CA ARG A 109 4.41 -8.38 8.31
C ARG A 109 4.24 -9.80 8.84
N SER A 110 4.74 -10.07 10.04
CA SER A 110 4.65 -11.40 10.66
C SER A 110 3.20 -11.78 10.98
N ALA A 111 2.36 -10.83 11.41
CA ALA A 111 0.93 -11.07 11.60
C ALA A 111 0.23 -11.47 10.29
N PHE A 112 0.47 -10.74 9.19
CA PHE A 112 -0.07 -11.06 7.87
C PHE A 112 0.32 -12.46 7.40
N VAL A 113 1.61 -12.81 7.47
CA VAL A 113 2.12 -14.14 7.07
C VAL A 113 1.50 -15.25 7.93
N ASN A 114 1.40 -15.03 9.24
CA ASN A 114 0.80 -16.01 10.15
C ASN A 114 -0.69 -16.22 9.85
N GLU A 115 -1.43 -15.17 9.55
CA GLU A 115 -2.84 -15.28 9.17
C GLU A 115 -3.01 -16.10 7.88
N MET A 116 -2.19 -15.84 6.85
CA MET A 116 -2.18 -16.64 5.62
C MET A 116 -1.88 -18.13 5.89
N HIS A 117 -0.88 -18.42 6.74
CA HIS A 117 -0.53 -19.79 7.12
C HIS A 117 -1.61 -20.48 7.97
N ILE A 118 -2.31 -19.74 8.83
CA ILE A 118 -3.43 -20.29 9.61
C ILE A 118 -4.59 -20.63 8.69
N GLN A 119 -4.91 -19.78 7.70
CA GLN A 119 -5.93 -20.12 6.71
C GLN A 119 -5.54 -21.36 5.89
N SER A 120 -4.26 -21.51 5.52
CA SER A 120 -3.78 -22.69 4.79
C SER A 120 -3.79 -23.99 5.62
N LYS A 121 -3.65 -23.91 6.96
CA LYS A 121 -3.69 -25.08 7.87
C LYS A 121 -5.09 -25.41 8.39
N LYS A 122 -5.93 -24.39 8.65
CA LYS A 122 -7.32 -24.56 9.13
C LYS A 122 -8.19 -25.19 8.06
N ASN A 123 -7.91 -24.85 6.80
CA ASN A 123 -8.32 -25.68 5.69
C ASN A 123 -7.41 -26.91 5.70
N ASN A 124 -7.85 -27.99 6.32
CA ASN A 124 -7.27 -29.33 6.18
C ASN A 124 -7.48 -29.81 4.72
N VAL A 125 -7.03 -29.01 3.75
CA VAL A 125 -7.00 -29.37 2.34
C VAL A 125 -5.86 -30.37 2.23
N LYS A 126 -6.13 -31.61 2.66
CA LYS A 126 -5.79 -32.72 1.77
C LYS A 126 -6.18 -32.22 0.40
N SER A 127 -5.21 -32.11 -0.52
CA SER A 127 -5.50 -31.93 -1.94
C SER A 127 -6.48 -33.03 -2.33
N LEU A 128 -7.77 -32.78 -2.15
CA LEU A 128 -8.83 -33.61 -2.65
C LEU A 128 -8.67 -33.44 -4.14
N LYS A 129 -8.32 -34.53 -4.84
CA LYS A 129 -8.41 -34.58 -6.30
C LYS A 129 -9.88 -34.42 -6.63
N GLN A 130 -10.33 -33.18 -6.72
CA GLN A 130 -11.70 -32.85 -7.03
C GLN A 130 -11.84 -33.01 -8.55
N SER A 131 -12.23 -34.20 -8.99
CA SER A 131 -12.64 -34.43 -10.37
C SER A 131 -14.11 -34.04 -10.52
N GLY A 132 -14.38 -32.99 -11.28
CA GLY A 132 -15.74 -32.52 -11.57
C GLY A 132 -15.70 -31.27 -12.42
N THR A 133 -16.83 -30.92 -13.03
CA THR A 133 -16.96 -29.68 -13.79
C THR A 133 -17.05 -28.49 -12.84
N ILE A 134 -16.11 -27.55 -12.94
CA ILE A 134 -16.16 -26.29 -12.20
C ILE A 134 -16.90 -25.27 -13.09
N ASN A 135 -18.12 -24.91 -12.70
CA ASN A 135 -18.85 -23.81 -13.33
C ASN A 135 -18.43 -22.50 -12.66
N ASN A 136 -17.44 -21.81 -13.22
CA ASN A 136 -16.98 -20.54 -12.69
C ASN A 136 -17.94 -19.41 -13.09
N ILE A 137 -18.38 -18.60 -12.12
CA ILE A 137 -19.13 -17.38 -12.41
C ILE A 137 -18.12 -16.26 -12.66
N VAL A 138 -18.07 -15.78 -13.91
CA VAL A 138 -17.22 -14.66 -14.30
C VAL A 138 -18.10 -13.43 -14.45
N VAL A 139 -17.84 -12.41 -13.63
CA VAL A 139 -18.55 -11.13 -13.68
C VAL A 139 -17.60 -10.07 -14.21
N PHE A 140 -17.95 -9.49 -15.36
CA PHE A 140 -17.24 -8.34 -15.91
C PHE A 140 -17.90 -7.05 -15.43
N ILE A 141 -17.09 -6.12 -14.92
CA ILE A 141 -17.54 -4.79 -14.51
C ILE A 141 -16.85 -3.78 -15.43
N ARG A 142 -17.63 -2.87 -16.01
CA ARG A 142 -17.12 -1.72 -16.75
C ARG A 142 -17.65 -0.43 -16.17
N PHE A 143 -16.91 0.65 -16.38
CA PHE A 143 -17.36 2.00 -16.06
C PHE A 143 -18.11 2.61 -17.25
N SER A 144 -18.80 3.73 -17.01
CA SER A 144 -19.64 4.39 -18.03
C SER A 144 -18.84 5.01 -19.18
N ASP A 145 -17.54 5.21 -18.98
CA ASP A 145 -16.58 5.82 -19.90
C ASP A 145 -15.67 4.81 -20.62
N GLU A 146 -15.86 3.51 -20.39
CA GLU A 146 -15.07 2.45 -21.03
C GLU A 146 -15.82 1.81 -22.21
N THR A 147 -15.06 1.40 -23.23
CA THR A 147 -15.59 0.65 -24.38
C THR A 147 -16.01 -0.76 -23.98
N GLU A 148 -17.08 -1.27 -24.59
CA GLU A 148 -17.60 -2.63 -24.35
C GLU A 148 -16.54 -3.70 -24.60
N PHE A 149 -16.55 -4.78 -23.80
CA PHE A 149 -15.59 -5.87 -23.93
C PHE A 149 -15.73 -6.49 -25.34
N PRO A 150 -14.69 -6.40 -26.19
CA PRO A 150 -14.80 -6.81 -27.59
C PRO A 150 -14.78 -8.34 -27.75
N ASP A 151 -14.17 -9.06 -26.80
CA ASP A 151 -14.03 -10.52 -26.84
C ASP A 151 -14.83 -11.17 -25.72
N LEU A 152 -15.78 -12.03 -26.09
CA LEU A 152 -16.71 -12.65 -25.15
C LEU A 152 -16.12 -13.82 -24.35
N THR A 153 -14.97 -14.39 -24.72
CA THR A 153 -14.38 -15.51 -23.97
C THR A 153 -12.98 -15.84 -24.48
N HIS A 154 -11.96 -15.66 -23.64
CA HIS A 154 -10.72 -16.44 -23.79
C HIS A 154 -11.01 -17.86 -23.31
N VAL A 155 -11.18 -18.77 -24.25
CA VAL A 155 -11.19 -20.22 -23.97
C VAL A 155 -9.74 -20.62 -23.71
N TYR A 156 -9.43 -21.02 -22.49
CA TYR A 156 -8.20 -21.72 -22.10
C TYR A 156 -8.49 -23.19 -21.86
#